data_AF-A0A3B8WW63-F1
#
_entry.id   AF-A0A3B8WW63-F1
#
_cell.length_a   1.000
_cell.length_b   1.000
_cell.length_c   1.000
_cell.angle_alpha   90.00
_cell.angle_beta   90.00
_cell.angle_gamma   90.00
#
_symmetry.space_group_name_H-M   'P 1'
#
loop_
_entity.id
_entity.type
_entity.pdbx_description
1 polymer ?
#
loop_
_entity_poly.entity_id
_entity_poly.type
_entity_poly.pdbx_seq_one_letter_code
_entity_poly.pdbx_strand_id
1 'polypeptide(L)'
;MSRAIDGTKRNNRRSKILKLASGFTGRRGTNYKAAKDAVTKALRHAYVDRRDRKGDFRQLWISRINAAVRDEGLSYSRFIDGLNKAGVTLNRKALSNMAIEDPAAFKAVVEVAKKALK
;
A
#
# COMPACT_ATOMS: atom_id res chain seq x y z
N MET A 1 51.11 -4.08 24.22
CA MET A 1 49.84 -4.02 23.48
C MET A 1 50.11 -3.45 22.10
N SER A 2 49.75 -4.14 21.01
CA SER A 2 49.94 -3.64 19.64
C SER A 2 48.87 -2.58 19.28
N ARG A 3 49.23 -1.59 18.46
CA ARG A 3 48.32 -0.51 18.06
C ARG A 3 47.34 -1.01 17.00
N ALA A 4 46.04 -1.02 17.32
CA ALA A 4 45.00 -1.29 16.34
C ALA A 4 44.77 -0.06 15.44
N ILE A 5 44.86 -0.25 14.12
CA ILE A 5 44.55 0.76 13.10
C ILE A 5 43.25 0.42 12.37
N ASP A 6 42.51 1.44 11.93
CA ASP A 6 41.16 1.29 11.34
C ASP A 6 41.14 0.57 9.97
N GLY A 7 42.24 0.63 9.21
CA GLY A 7 42.34 0.02 7.87
C GLY A 7 41.21 0.45 6.91
N THR A 8 40.69 -0.50 6.14
CA THR A 8 39.64 -0.29 5.11
C THR A 8 38.23 -0.21 5.67
N LYS A 9 38.01 -0.49 6.97
CA LYS A 9 36.68 -0.57 7.60
C LYS A 9 35.87 0.72 7.40
N ARG A 10 36.54 1.87 7.50
CA ARG A 10 35.91 3.19 7.29
C ARG A 10 35.40 3.37 5.86
N ASN A 11 36.20 2.99 4.87
CA ASN A 11 35.83 3.10 3.45
C ASN A 11 34.68 2.15 3.11
N ASN A 12 34.76 0.89 3.56
CA ASN A 12 33.69 -0.10 3.34
C ASN A 12 32.35 0.36 3.91
N ARG A 13 32.33 0.96 5.11
CA ARG A 13 31.11 1.53 5.70
C ARG A 13 30.55 2.69 4.86
N ARG A 14 31.41 3.57 4.34
CA ARG A 14 30.99 4.70 3.50
C ARG A 14 30.41 4.21 2.18
N SER A 15 31.08 3.29 1.50
CA SER A 15 30.62 2.71 0.23
C SER A 15 29.27 2.00 0.39
N LYS A 16 29.03 1.32 1.51
CA LYS A 16 27.73 0.69 1.81
C LYS A 16 26.60 1.72 1.86
N ILE A 17 26.79 2.85 2.55
CA ILE A 17 25.78 3.91 2.66
C ILE A 17 25.58 4.62 1.32
N LEU A 18 26.65 4.91 0.58
CA LEU A 18 26.54 5.54 -0.75
C LEU A 18 25.83 4.62 -1.76
N LYS A 19 26.03 3.30 -1.68
CA LYS A 19 25.28 2.34 -2.49
C LYS A 19 23.77 2.41 -2.21
N LEU A 20 23.38 2.52 -0.94
CA LEU A 20 21.97 2.69 -0.54
C LEU A 20 21.39 4.05 -0.95
N ALA A 21 22.23 5.08 -1.04
CA ALA A 21 21.84 6.42 -1.46
C ALA A 21 21.88 6.63 -2.99
N SER A 22 22.12 5.57 -3.77
CA SER A 22 22.09 5.66 -5.23
C SER A 22 20.73 6.17 -5.72
N GLY A 23 20.74 7.08 -6.69
CA GLY A 23 19.55 7.77 -7.20
C GLY A 23 19.08 8.98 -6.39
N PHE A 24 19.69 9.28 -5.23
CA PHE A 24 19.40 10.53 -4.51
C PHE A 24 19.99 11.75 -5.21
N THR A 25 19.21 12.83 -5.25
CA THR A 25 19.61 14.07 -5.93
C THR A 25 20.76 14.80 -5.22
N GLY A 26 21.73 15.27 -6.01
CA GLY A 26 22.83 16.13 -5.56
C GLY A 26 23.71 15.48 -4.49
N ARG A 27 24.09 16.27 -3.47
CA ARG A 27 25.01 15.83 -2.40
C ARG A 27 24.50 14.65 -1.57
N ARG A 28 23.19 14.37 -1.59
CA ARG A 28 22.61 13.22 -0.87
C ARG A 28 22.98 11.87 -1.51
N GLY A 29 23.36 11.84 -2.79
CA GLY A 29 23.82 10.63 -3.48
C GLY A 29 25.35 10.47 -3.50
N THR A 30 26.11 11.56 -3.29
CA THR A 30 27.58 11.56 -3.45
C THR A 30 28.36 11.78 -2.16
N ASN A 31 27.84 12.56 -1.21
CA ASN A 31 28.52 12.87 0.05
C ASN A 31 28.02 11.98 1.19
N TYR A 32 28.92 11.23 1.83
CA TYR A 32 28.59 10.30 2.91
C TYR A 32 27.78 10.93 4.06
N LYS A 33 28.12 12.15 4.49
CA LYS A 33 27.42 12.80 5.62
C LYS A 33 25.96 13.05 5.28
N ALA A 34 25.70 13.67 4.14
CA ALA A 34 24.36 13.94 3.65
C ALA A 34 23.59 12.66 3.29
N ALA A 35 24.28 11.67 2.70
CA ALA A 35 23.71 10.38 2.33
C ALA A 35 23.25 9.59 3.56
N LYS A 36 24.03 9.57 4.64
CA LYS A 36 23.66 8.87 5.88
C LYS A 36 22.33 9.37 6.43
N ASP A 37 22.15 10.69 6.51
CA ASP A 37 20.95 11.30 7.06
C ASP A 37 19.74 11.07 6.14
N ALA A 38 19.95 11.20 4.82
CA ALA A 38 18.93 10.95 3.82
C ALA A 38 18.46 9.48 3.83
N VAL A 39 19.39 8.52 3.85
CA VAL A 39 19.08 7.07 3.90
C VAL A 39 18.33 6.73 5.17
N THR A 40 18.74 7.27 6.31
CA THR A 40 18.05 7.03 7.60
C THR A 40 16.61 7.54 7.54
N LYS A 41 16.39 8.74 6.99
CA LYS A 41 15.04 9.29 6.80
C LYS A 41 14.20 8.45 5.82
N ALA A 42 14.79 8.03 4.70
CA ALA A 42 14.12 7.20 3.71
C ALA A 42 13.70 5.83 4.29
N LEU A 43 14.54 5.20 5.10
CA LEU A 43 14.21 3.94 5.77
C LEU A 43 13.07 4.10 6.79
N ARG A 44 13.02 5.24 7.49
CA ARG A 44 11.89 5.57 8.38
C ARG A 44 10.60 5.73 7.59
N HIS A 45 10.61 6.49 6.49
CA HIS A 45 9.43 6.63 5.61
C HIS A 45 9.00 5.28 5.06
N ALA A 46 9.93 4.47 4.52
CA ALA A 46 9.60 3.13 4.02
C ALA A 46 8.92 2.23 5.07
N TYR A 47 9.24 2.38 6.36
CA TYR A 47 8.55 1.65 7.42
C TYR A 47 7.10 2.13 7.61
N VAL A 48 6.90 3.45 7.66
CA VAL A 48 5.59 4.09 7.82
C VAL A 48 4.72 3.81 6.59
N ASP A 49 5.23 4.06 5.39
CA ASP A 49 4.52 3.88 4.11
C ASP A 49 4.12 2.42 3.88
N ARG A 50 4.86 1.43 4.40
CA ARG A 50 4.44 0.02 4.35
C ARG A 50 3.15 -0.24 5.12
N ARG A 51 2.90 0.51 6.20
CA ARG A 51 1.67 0.45 6.98
C ARG A 51 0.57 1.23 6.28
N ASP A 52 0.86 2.45 5.84
CA ASP A 52 -0.11 3.37 5.24
C ASP A 52 -0.65 2.84 3.91
N ARG A 53 0.21 2.25 3.08
CA ARG A 53 -0.18 1.61 1.82
C ARG A 53 -1.32 0.60 1.95
N LYS A 54 -1.44 -0.09 3.10
CA LYS A 54 -2.55 -1.02 3.35
C LYS A 54 -3.89 -0.26 3.46
N GLY A 55 -3.88 0.91 4.08
CA GLY A 55 -5.01 1.84 4.15
C GLY A 55 -5.33 2.45 2.79
N ASP A 56 -4.32 2.93 2.08
CA ASP A 56 -4.48 3.56 0.76
C ASP A 56 -5.16 2.62 -0.24
N PHE A 57 -4.71 1.37 -0.32
CA PHE A 57 -5.34 0.36 -1.18
C PHE A 57 -6.77 0.04 -0.74
N ARG A 58 -7.03 -0.03 0.57
CA ARG A 58 -8.38 -0.24 1.08
C ARG A 58 -9.31 0.91 0.69
N GLN A 59 -8.85 2.15 0.82
CA GLN A 59 -9.60 3.33 0.43
C GLN A 59 -9.90 3.31 -1.08
N LEU A 60 -8.90 2.97 -1.92
CA LEU A 60 -9.08 2.81 -3.36
C LEU A 60 -10.14 1.76 -3.69
N TRP A 61 -10.09 0.58 -3.06
CA TRP A 61 -11.09 -0.47 -3.29
C TRP A 61 -12.50 -0.02 -2.88
N ILE A 62 -12.63 0.70 -1.77
CA ILE A 62 -13.92 1.25 -1.33
C ILE A 62 -14.46 2.24 -2.35
N SER A 63 -13.64 3.16 -2.84
CA SER A 63 -14.06 4.14 -3.86
C SER A 63 -14.50 3.47 -5.15
N ARG A 64 -13.77 2.44 -5.61
CA ARG A 64 -14.13 1.66 -6.81
C ARG A 64 -15.43 0.90 -6.65
N ILE A 65 -15.61 0.20 -5.52
CA ILE A 65 -16.87 -0.50 -5.21
C ILE A 65 -18.01 0.51 -5.12
N ASN A 66 -17.79 1.65 -4.44
CA ASN A 66 -18.80 2.69 -4.32
C ASN A 66 -19.24 3.21 -5.69
N ALA A 67 -18.32 3.42 -6.64
CA ALA A 67 -18.70 3.79 -8.01
C ALA A 67 -19.56 2.70 -8.66
N ALA A 68 -19.12 1.43 -8.61
CA ALA A 68 -19.82 0.32 -9.25
C ALA A 68 -21.24 0.06 -8.69
N VAL A 69 -21.45 0.20 -7.37
CA VAL A 69 -22.78 -0.03 -6.77
C VAL A 69 -23.74 1.14 -6.95
N ARG A 70 -23.23 2.33 -7.28
CA ARG A 70 -24.07 3.51 -7.51
C ARG A 70 -24.87 3.39 -8.79
N ASP A 71 -24.26 2.82 -9.84
CA ASP A 71 -24.94 2.52 -11.11
C ASP A 71 -26.10 1.53 -10.91
N GLU A 72 -26.01 0.69 -9.87
CA GLU A 72 -27.02 -0.31 -9.49
C GLU A 72 -28.01 0.21 -8.42
N GLY A 73 -27.98 1.51 -8.11
CA GLY A 73 -28.93 2.19 -7.21
C GLY A 73 -28.66 1.99 -5.71
N LEU A 74 -27.48 1.52 -5.32
CA LEU A 74 -27.11 1.32 -3.92
C LEU A 74 -25.98 2.27 -3.48
N SER A 75 -25.90 2.53 -2.18
CA SER A 75 -24.71 3.13 -1.57
C SER A 75 -23.77 2.03 -1.08
N TYR A 76 -22.46 2.31 -1.06
CA TYR A 76 -21.46 1.37 -0.52
C TYR A 76 -21.81 0.85 0.89
N SER A 77 -22.27 1.72 1.79
CA SER A 77 -22.62 1.33 3.16
C SER A 77 -23.77 0.32 3.18
N ARG A 78 -24.82 0.54 2.37
CA ARG A 78 -25.95 -0.39 2.25
C ARG A 78 -25.51 -1.70 1.60
N PHE A 79 -24.68 -1.64 0.56
CA PHE A 79 -24.14 -2.83 -0.08
C PHE A 79 -23.36 -3.73 0.90
N ILE A 80 -22.46 -3.14 1.72
CA ILE A 80 -21.71 -3.91 2.73
C ILE A 80 -22.63 -4.47 3.82
N ASP A 81 -23.63 -3.72 4.27
CA ASP A 81 -24.65 -4.23 5.21
C ASP A 81 -25.39 -5.44 4.61
N GLY A 82 -25.81 -5.34 3.34
CA GLY A 82 -26.47 -6.44 2.62
C GLY A 82 -25.60 -7.68 2.47
N LEU A 83 -24.31 -7.50 2.14
CA LEU A 83 -23.37 -8.63 2.06
C LEU A 83 -23.15 -9.32 3.42
N ASN A 84 -23.05 -8.55 4.50
CA ASN A 84 -22.90 -9.11 5.84
C ASN A 84 -24.16 -9.90 6.25
N LYS A 85 -25.35 -9.39 5.96
CA LYS A 85 -26.63 -10.08 6.21
C LYS A 85 -26.79 -11.34 5.35
N ALA A 86 -26.32 -11.30 4.12
CA ALA A 86 -26.28 -12.45 3.22
C ALA A 86 -25.20 -13.50 3.60
N GLY A 87 -24.36 -13.24 4.60
CA GLY A 87 -23.27 -14.13 5.01
C GLY A 87 -22.09 -14.19 4.03
N VAL A 88 -21.98 -13.22 3.11
CA VAL A 88 -20.93 -13.20 2.08
C VAL A 88 -19.65 -12.57 2.63
N THR A 89 -18.62 -13.38 2.84
CA THR A 89 -17.33 -12.98 3.46
C THR A 89 -16.26 -12.56 2.43
N LEU A 90 -16.67 -11.97 1.29
CA LEU A 90 -15.74 -11.50 0.27
C LEU A 90 -14.97 -10.26 0.71
N ASN A 91 -13.67 -10.24 0.43
CA ASN A 91 -12.83 -9.08 0.74
C ASN A 91 -13.02 -7.95 -0.30
N ARG A 92 -12.70 -6.72 0.11
CA ARG A 92 -12.85 -5.52 -0.74
C ARG A 92 -11.92 -5.54 -1.95
N LYS A 93 -10.76 -6.19 -1.85
CA LYS A 93 -9.84 -6.36 -2.98
C LYS A 93 -10.50 -7.16 -4.10
N ALA A 94 -11.06 -8.32 -3.78
CA ALA A 94 -11.74 -9.20 -4.74
C ALA A 94 -13.01 -8.54 -5.29
N LEU A 95 -13.82 -7.92 -4.43
CA LEU A 95 -15.02 -7.18 -4.88
C LEU A 95 -14.66 -6.04 -5.84
N SER A 96 -13.61 -5.27 -5.54
CA SER A 96 -13.14 -4.21 -6.43
C SER A 96 -12.57 -4.76 -7.74
N ASN A 97 -11.93 -5.93 -7.74
CA ASN A 97 -11.39 -6.53 -8.95
C ASN A 97 -12.50 -7.08 -9.83
N MET A 98 -13.45 -7.80 -9.22
CA MET A 98 -14.63 -8.34 -9.86
C MET A 98 -15.46 -7.23 -10.52
N ALA A 99 -15.65 -6.10 -9.84
CA ALA A 99 -16.34 -4.94 -10.43
C ALA A 99 -15.71 -4.41 -11.73
N ILE A 100 -14.40 -4.63 -11.93
CA ILE A 100 -13.65 -4.15 -13.11
C ILE A 100 -13.56 -5.23 -14.19
N GLU A 101 -13.18 -6.45 -13.80
CA GLU A 101 -12.91 -7.56 -14.73
C GLU A 101 -14.18 -8.29 -15.17
N ASP A 102 -15.16 -8.44 -14.27
CA ASP A 102 -16.41 -9.15 -14.53
C ASP A 102 -17.62 -8.41 -13.94
N PRO A 103 -18.12 -7.38 -14.65
CA PRO A 103 -19.29 -6.65 -14.22
C PRO A 103 -20.54 -7.52 -14.09
N ALA A 104 -20.67 -8.61 -14.85
CA ALA A 104 -21.84 -9.48 -14.81
C ALA A 104 -21.89 -10.28 -13.50
N ALA A 105 -20.76 -10.87 -13.09
CA ALA A 105 -20.65 -11.53 -11.79
C ALA A 105 -20.85 -10.53 -10.63
N PHE A 106 -20.29 -9.32 -10.74
CA PHE A 106 -20.48 -8.28 -9.74
C PHE A 106 -21.96 -7.91 -9.55
N LYS A 107 -22.73 -7.79 -10.64
CA LYS A 107 -24.17 -7.54 -10.58
C LYS A 107 -24.92 -8.65 -9.84
N ALA A 108 -24.58 -9.92 -10.07
CA ALA A 108 -25.19 -11.03 -9.33
C ALA A 108 -24.95 -10.91 -7.82
N VAL A 109 -23.75 -10.50 -7.41
CA VAL A 109 -23.41 -10.24 -6.00
C VAL A 109 -24.21 -9.05 -5.43
N VAL A 110 -24.37 -7.99 -6.22
CA VAL A 110 -25.19 -6.84 -5.84
C VAL A 110 -26.65 -7.23 -5.62
N GLU A 111 -27.21 -8.08 -6.47
CA GLU A 111 -28.58 -8.57 -6.31
C GLU A 111 -28.75 -9.44 -5.06
N VAL A 112 -27.78 -10.29 -4.74
CA VAL A 112 -27.77 -11.04 -3.46
C VAL A 112 -27.78 -10.07 -2.27
N ALA A 113 -26.95 -9.02 -2.32
CA ALA A 113 -26.93 -8.00 -1.28
C ALA A 113 -28.27 -7.24 -1.18
N LYS A 114 -28.92 -6.89 -2.30
CA LYS A 114 -30.25 -6.26 -2.30
C LYS A 114 -31.32 -7.14 -1.67
N LYS A 115 -31.32 -8.45 -1.97
CA LYS A 115 -32.27 -9.41 -1.41
C LYS A 115 -32.17 -9.53 0.10
N ALA A 116 -30.96 -9.48 0.66
CA ALA A 116 -30.72 -9.54 2.10
C ALA A 116 -30.99 -8.21 2.85
N LEU A 117 -31.25 -7.11 2.13
CA LEU A 117 -31.60 -5.80 2.69
C LEU A 117 -33.11 -5.55 2.79
N LYS A 118 -33.92 -6.37 2.10
CA LYS A 118 -35.36 -6.47 2.36
C LYS A 118 -35.59 -7.15 3.70
#